data_AF-A0A967YT53-F1
#
_entry.id   AF-A0A967YT53-F1
#
_cell.length_a   1.000
_cell.length_b   1.000
_cell.length_c   1.000
_cell.angle_alpha   90.00
_cell.angle_beta   90.00
_cell.angle_gamma   90.00
#
_symmetry.space_group_name_H-M   'P 1'
#
loop_
_entity.id
_entity.type
_entity.pdbx_description
1 polymer ?
#
loop_
_entity_poly.entity_id
_entity_poly.type
_entity_poly.pdbx_seq_one_letter_code
_entity_poly.pdbx_strand_id
1 'polypeptide(L)'
;MAIMNSKLLFILCSILAISCSSSDSPMQPEGDDTEDALGNWETFAALPTPRQEVPHVVLDGKIYVPGGINRSRSASAAMEIYEPDSDSWSTGAPLPERLHHLGMAAAEGTLYILGGYVGNGFTPTSDVYELNRENAEWNRKANMPTARGAHAAVEFEGKIYVIGGADRFGRALGINERYDPESDTWITLTPMPTPREHLAAAVIDTIIYVVGGRSANSGNLVNSARLEAYSPSTNSWTQRRDMPTSRGGLAAAALHGKLYAFGGEFPGVFIENEEYDPATNAWRKLVPMPTPRHGIGAAAVNGKIFVIGGGPNAGFGTTEVNEAFSPPPD
;
A
#
# COMPACT_ATOMS: atom_id res chain seq x y z
N MET A 1 72.28 53.53 7.40
CA MET A 1 72.18 52.11 7.78
C MET A 1 70.70 51.82 7.93
N ALA A 2 70.13 51.07 7.00
CA ALA A 2 68.69 50.84 6.87
C ALA A 2 68.18 49.81 7.89
N ILE A 3 66.90 49.93 8.26
CA ILE A 3 65.86 48.92 8.59
C ILE A 3 64.78 49.69 9.39
N MET A 4 63.76 50.26 8.71
CA MET A 4 62.38 49.74 8.57
C MET A 4 61.62 49.59 9.91
N ASN A 5 60.76 50.54 10.25
CA ASN A 5 59.31 50.64 9.94
C ASN A 5 58.40 49.79 10.86
N SER A 6 57.57 50.45 11.67
CA SER A 6 56.11 50.53 11.41
C SER A 6 55.38 51.25 12.54
N LYS A 7 54.39 52.05 12.13
CA LYS A 7 53.60 52.99 12.92
C LYS A 7 52.39 52.30 13.56
N LEU A 8 51.96 52.79 14.72
CA LEU A 8 50.56 52.73 15.14
C LEU A 8 50.21 54.00 15.94
N LEU A 9 49.36 54.86 15.38
CA LEU A 9 48.69 55.94 16.12
C LEU A 9 47.35 56.20 15.42
N PHE A 10 46.26 56.01 16.14
CA PHE A 10 44.94 56.52 15.75
C PHE A 10 44.35 57.28 16.94
N ILE A 11 44.02 58.54 16.70
CA ILE A 11 43.14 59.38 17.51
C ILE A 11 41.95 59.77 16.62
N LEU A 12 40.77 59.68 17.25
CA LEU A 12 39.43 60.22 16.95
C LEU A 12 39.22 61.08 15.70
N CYS A 13 38.07 60.86 15.03
CA CYS A 13 37.01 61.88 14.95
C CYS A 13 35.70 61.35 14.35
N SER A 14 34.61 61.85 14.94
CA SER A 14 33.21 61.79 14.54
C SER A 14 32.96 62.50 13.19
N ILE A 15 31.87 62.15 12.48
CA ILE A 15 30.90 63.05 11.83
C ILE A 15 29.72 62.24 11.27
N LEU A 16 28.51 62.77 11.51
CA LEU A 16 27.20 62.35 11.02
C LEU A 16 27.08 62.47 9.49
N ALA A 17 26.37 61.53 8.84
CA ALA A 17 25.71 61.78 7.56
C ALA A 17 24.35 61.05 7.51
N ILE A 18 23.32 61.83 7.18
CA ILE A 18 21.92 61.44 6.95
C ILE A 18 21.83 60.64 5.66
N SER A 19 21.04 59.56 5.62
CA SER A 19 20.52 59.03 4.35
C SER A 19 19.17 58.34 4.52
N CYS A 20 18.44 58.37 3.40
CA CYS A 20 17.01 58.15 3.22
C CYS A 20 16.53 56.72 3.49
N SER A 21 15.21 56.64 3.71
CA SER A 21 14.37 55.46 3.79
C SER A 21 14.46 54.53 2.57
N SER A 22 14.65 53.24 2.83
CA SER A 22 13.96 52.16 2.13
C SER A 22 13.60 51.09 3.16
N SER A 23 12.31 50.79 3.26
CA SER A 23 11.79 49.69 4.07
C SER A 23 12.06 48.38 3.33
N ASP A 24 13.22 47.77 3.58
CA ASP A 24 13.44 46.38 3.20
C ASP A 24 13.00 45.49 4.37
N SER A 25 11.76 45.01 4.29
CA SER A 25 11.37 43.80 4.97
C SER A 25 12.15 42.63 4.34
N PRO A 26 12.82 41.75 5.11
CA PRO A 26 13.43 40.58 4.53
C PRO A 26 12.32 39.67 3.99
N MET A 27 12.34 39.42 2.67
CA MET A 27 11.58 38.34 2.05
C MET A 27 11.92 37.05 2.78
N GLN A 28 10.91 36.42 3.39
CA GLN A 28 10.99 35.01 3.77
C GLN A 28 11.23 34.20 2.49
N PRO A 29 12.02 33.11 2.55
CA PRO A 29 12.14 32.22 1.39
C PRO A 29 10.75 31.66 1.09
N GLU A 30 10.24 31.96 -0.10
CA GLU A 30 9.08 31.28 -0.68
C GLU A 30 9.39 29.78 -0.67
N GLY A 31 8.43 28.99 -0.20
CA GLY A 31 8.54 27.53 -0.21
C GLY A 31 8.78 27.03 -1.62
N ASP A 32 9.53 25.95 -1.75
CA ASP A 32 9.87 25.33 -3.02
C ASP A 32 8.60 24.79 -3.69
N ASP A 33 8.07 25.51 -4.70
CA ASP A 33 6.89 25.17 -5.52
C ASP A 33 7.01 23.80 -6.26
N THR A 34 8.05 23.01 -6.00
CA THR A 34 8.30 21.72 -6.65
C THR A 34 7.71 20.52 -5.92
N GLU A 35 7.41 20.60 -4.62
CA GLU A 35 6.81 19.47 -3.87
C GLU A 35 5.32 19.28 -4.20
N ASP A 36 4.54 20.36 -4.36
CA ASP A 36 3.11 20.28 -4.71
C ASP A 36 2.88 19.65 -6.10
N ALA A 37 3.87 19.72 -7.00
CA ALA A 37 3.79 19.14 -8.34
C ALA A 37 3.86 17.60 -8.38
N LEU A 38 4.27 16.96 -7.28
CA LEU A 38 4.44 15.50 -7.16
C LEU A 38 3.60 14.88 -6.03
N GLY A 39 2.67 15.66 -5.46
CA GLY A 39 1.77 15.26 -4.38
C GLY A 39 2.40 15.35 -2.99
N ASN A 40 1.58 15.27 -1.95
CA ASN A 40 2.01 15.50 -0.57
C ASN A 40 1.54 14.39 0.39
N TRP A 41 2.23 14.28 1.51
CA TRP A 41 1.92 13.33 2.58
C TRP A 41 1.41 14.02 3.83
N GLU A 42 0.46 13.37 4.49
CA GLU A 42 -0.08 13.78 5.78
C GLU A 42 -0.13 12.58 6.74
N THR A 43 0.07 12.83 8.03
CA THR A 43 -0.01 11.79 9.08
C THR A 43 -1.37 11.88 9.79
N PHE A 44 -1.97 10.73 10.03
CA PHE A 44 -3.29 10.55 10.60
C PHE A 44 -3.24 9.71 11.89
N ALA A 45 -4.38 9.56 12.57
CA ALA A 45 -4.50 8.75 13.76
C ALA A 45 -3.92 7.35 13.56
N ALA A 46 -3.04 6.98 14.50
CA ALA A 46 -2.28 5.76 14.45
C ALA A 46 -3.18 4.51 14.56
N LEU A 47 -2.82 3.47 13.82
CA LEU A 47 -3.43 2.15 13.86
C LEU A 47 -3.33 1.58 15.29
N PRO A 48 -4.45 1.30 15.98
CA PRO A 48 -4.40 0.97 17.41
C PRO A 48 -3.55 -0.26 17.76
N THR A 49 -3.47 -1.23 16.86
CA THR A 49 -2.63 -2.42 17.03
C THR A 49 -1.53 -2.48 15.95
N PRO A 50 -0.25 -2.24 16.30
CA PRO A 50 0.87 -2.33 15.36
C PRO A 50 0.98 -3.71 14.70
N ARG A 51 0.75 -3.79 13.39
CA ARG A 51 0.79 -5.03 12.61
C ARG A 51 1.25 -4.79 11.18
N GLN A 52 1.79 -5.83 10.57
CA GLN A 52 2.10 -5.89 9.15
C GLN A 52 1.24 -6.95 8.45
N GLU A 53 1.42 -7.06 7.15
CA GLU A 53 0.61 -7.90 6.25
C GLU A 53 -0.85 -7.50 6.41
N VAL A 54 -1.07 -6.20 6.19
CA VAL A 54 -2.28 -5.45 6.48
C VAL A 54 -3.26 -5.57 5.31
N PRO A 55 -4.20 -6.54 5.32
CA PRO A 55 -5.31 -6.52 4.39
C PRO A 55 -6.20 -5.31 4.69
N HIS A 56 -6.87 -4.82 3.66
CA HIS A 56 -7.80 -3.71 3.81
C HIS A 56 -8.87 -3.76 2.73
N VAL A 57 -9.98 -3.07 2.98
CA VAL A 57 -10.92 -2.68 1.94
C VAL A 57 -11.64 -1.40 2.32
N VAL A 58 -12.02 -0.61 1.32
CA VAL A 58 -12.86 0.57 1.50
C VAL A 58 -14.33 0.18 1.29
N LEU A 59 -15.20 0.55 2.24
CA LEU A 59 -16.64 0.41 2.09
C LEU A 59 -17.33 1.54 2.88
N ASP A 60 -18.33 2.19 2.27
CA ASP A 60 -19.09 3.30 2.87
C ASP A 60 -18.21 4.45 3.41
N GLY A 61 -17.10 4.74 2.71
CA GLY A 61 -16.14 5.78 3.12
C GLY A 61 -15.19 5.37 4.25
N LYS A 62 -15.27 4.13 4.73
CA LYS A 62 -14.45 3.61 5.84
C LYS A 62 -13.42 2.63 5.36
N ILE A 63 -12.30 2.52 6.06
CA ILE A 63 -11.25 1.55 5.77
C ILE A 63 -11.31 0.44 6.81
N TYR A 64 -11.64 -0.78 6.39
CA TYR A 64 -11.67 -1.96 7.22
C TYR A 64 -10.32 -2.67 7.17
N VAL A 65 -9.73 -2.96 8.33
CA VAL A 65 -8.38 -3.53 8.44
C VAL A 65 -8.38 -4.77 9.33
N PRO A 66 -8.65 -5.97 8.78
CA PRO A 66 -8.68 -7.22 9.52
C PRO A 66 -7.30 -7.83 9.76
N GLY A 67 -7.22 -8.73 10.75
CA GLY A 67 -6.14 -9.70 10.87
C GLY A 67 -4.74 -9.08 10.96
N GLY A 68 -3.80 -9.63 10.20
CA GLY A 68 -2.40 -9.22 10.15
C GLY A 68 -1.53 -9.92 11.19
N ILE A 69 -0.22 -9.63 11.17
CA ILE A 69 0.77 -10.31 12.02
C ILE A 69 1.62 -9.29 12.80
N ASN A 70 1.91 -9.60 14.06
CA ASN A 70 2.74 -8.75 14.90
C ASN A 70 4.23 -9.14 14.88
N ARG A 71 5.08 -8.36 15.58
CA ARG A 71 6.52 -8.60 15.68
C ARG A 71 6.97 -9.93 16.26
N SER A 72 6.09 -10.57 17.03
CA SER A 72 6.32 -11.89 17.62
C SER A 72 5.80 -13.02 16.71
N ARG A 73 5.45 -12.70 15.46
CA ARG A 73 4.86 -13.63 14.48
C ARG A 73 3.51 -14.19 14.92
N SER A 74 2.76 -13.41 15.70
CA SER A 74 1.42 -13.77 16.14
C SER A 74 0.40 -13.12 15.21
N ALA A 75 -0.42 -13.94 14.53
CA ALA A 75 -1.60 -13.45 13.81
C ALA A 75 -2.58 -12.70 14.73
N SER A 76 -3.45 -11.90 14.13
CA SER A 76 -4.54 -11.24 14.82
C SER A 76 -5.89 -11.75 14.34
N ALA A 77 -6.89 -11.65 15.20
CA ALA A 77 -8.30 -11.73 14.81
C ALA A 77 -8.97 -10.35 14.92
N ALA A 78 -8.21 -9.29 15.19
CA ALA A 78 -8.75 -7.94 15.30
C ALA A 78 -9.29 -7.46 13.95
N MET A 79 -10.38 -6.70 14.00
CA MET A 79 -10.85 -5.85 12.92
C MET A 79 -10.82 -4.42 13.45
N GLU A 80 -10.03 -3.56 12.84
CA GLU A 80 -10.02 -2.13 13.14
C GLU A 80 -10.55 -1.38 11.93
N ILE A 81 -11.38 -0.38 12.18
CA ILE A 81 -12.09 0.39 11.16
C ILE A 81 -11.68 1.84 11.30
N TYR A 82 -11.07 2.39 10.26
CA TYR A 82 -10.69 3.79 10.22
C TYR A 82 -11.75 4.62 9.51
N GLU A 83 -12.05 5.76 10.11
CA GLU A 83 -12.99 6.78 9.63
C GLU A 83 -12.18 8.01 9.19
N PRO A 84 -11.93 8.20 7.88
CA PRO A 84 -11.12 9.31 7.39
C PRO A 84 -11.67 10.69 7.77
N ASP A 85 -12.99 10.86 7.80
CA ASP A 85 -13.63 12.15 8.06
C ASP A 85 -13.43 12.66 9.49
N SER A 86 -13.35 11.74 10.47
CA SER A 86 -13.17 12.06 11.88
C SER A 86 -11.77 11.74 12.40
N ASP A 87 -10.87 11.28 11.53
CA ASP A 87 -9.53 10.81 11.85
C ASP A 87 -9.51 9.90 13.09
N SER A 88 -10.32 8.84 13.07
CA SER A 88 -10.52 8.01 14.26
C SER A 88 -10.69 6.54 13.93
N TRP A 89 -10.29 5.70 14.88
CA TRP A 89 -10.43 4.25 14.79
C TRP A 89 -11.56 3.74 15.67
N SER A 90 -12.22 2.69 15.20
CA SER A 90 -13.16 1.88 15.98
C SER A 90 -12.87 0.39 15.80
N THR A 91 -13.40 -0.44 16.70
CA THR A 91 -13.26 -1.89 16.65
C THR A 91 -14.46 -2.51 15.92
N GLY A 92 -14.19 -3.35 14.93
CA GLY A 92 -15.19 -4.14 14.22
C GLY A 92 -15.32 -5.58 14.75
N ALA A 93 -16.10 -6.39 14.04
CA ALA A 93 -16.30 -7.81 14.33
C ALA A 93 -14.96 -8.58 14.23
N PRO A 94 -14.53 -9.30 15.28
CA PRO A 94 -13.30 -10.08 15.21
C PRO A 94 -13.45 -11.23 14.19
N LEU A 95 -12.34 -11.60 13.56
CA LEU A 95 -12.32 -12.69 12.58
C LEU A 95 -12.63 -14.04 13.27
N PRO A 96 -13.24 -15.01 12.56
CA PRO A 96 -13.53 -16.35 13.10
C PRO A 96 -12.29 -17.12 13.56
N GLU A 97 -11.16 -16.80 12.93
CA GLU A 97 -9.84 -17.33 13.23
C GLU A 97 -8.78 -16.24 13.08
N ARG A 98 -7.63 -16.44 13.74
CA ARG A 98 -6.50 -15.51 13.64
C ARG A 98 -5.83 -15.71 12.28
N LEU A 99 -5.91 -14.70 11.41
CA LEU A 99 -5.42 -14.74 10.04
C LEU A 99 -4.42 -13.61 9.76
N HIS A 100 -3.48 -13.90 8.86
CA HIS A 100 -2.60 -12.90 8.25
C HIS A 100 -2.38 -13.20 6.77
N HIS A 101 -1.91 -12.22 5.99
CA HIS A 101 -1.75 -12.35 4.53
C HIS A 101 -3.01 -12.85 3.78
N LEU A 102 -4.18 -12.55 4.33
CA LEU A 102 -5.47 -12.83 3.70
C LEU A 102 -5.80 -11.80 2.63
N GLY A 103 -6.72 -12.14 1.74
CA GLY A 103 -7.40 -11.17 0.88
C GLY A 103 -8.62 -10.61 1.59
N MET A 104 -8.93 -9.34 1.34
CA MET A 104 -10.20 -8.73 1.71
C MET A 104 -10.79 -8.01 0.50
N ALA A 105 -12.10 -8.10 0.32
CA ALA A 105 -12.82 -7.39 -0.73
C ALA A 105 -14.23 -7.02 -0.26
N ALA A 106 -14.83 -6.03 -0.92
CA ALA A 106 -16.19 -5.57 -0.67
C ALA A 106 -16.96 -5.69 -1.98
N ALA A 107 -18.01 -6.50 -2.00
CA ALA A 107 -18.86 -6.71 -3.17
C ALA A 107 -20.31 -6.46 -2.79
N GLU A 108 -20.99 -5.62 -3.58
CA GLU A 108 -22.41 -5.29 -3.38
C GLU A 108 -22.75 -4.85 -1.93
N GLY A 109 -21.86 -4.07 -1.31
CA GLY A 109 -22.04 -3.57 0.06
C GLY A 109 -21.67 -4.56 1.18
N THR A 110 -21.16 -5.74 0.82
CA THR A 110 -20.83 -6.82 1.76
C THR A 110 -19.33 -7.07 1.82
N LEU A 111 -18.79 -7.30 3.03
CA LEU A 111 -17.36 -7.53 3.26
C LEU A 111 -17.04 -9.03 3.26
N TYR A 112 -15.96 -9.38 2.57
CA TYR A 112 -15.46 -10.76 2.46
C TYR A 112 -14.00 -10.84 2.87
N ILE A 113 -13.64 -11.90 3.60
CA ILE A 113 -12.25 -12.32 3.81
C ILE A 113 -12.01 -13.65 3.11
N LEU A 114 -10.85 -13.79 2.45
CA LEU A 114 -10.56 -14.91 1.57
C LEU A 114 -9.14 -15.44 1.81
N GLY A 115 -9.03 -16.70 2.20
CA GLY A 115 -7.77 -17.41 2.37
C GLY A 115 -6.86 -16.79 3.43
N GLY A 116 -5.56 -16.80 3.16
CA GLY A 116 -4.53 -16.33 4.08
C GLY A 116 -3.88 -17.49 4.83
N TYR A 117 -3.16 -17.16 5.90
CA TYR A 117 -2.47 -18.12 6.74
C TYR A 117 -3.03 -18.12 8.17
N VAL A 118 -3.18 -19.32 8.73
CA VAL A 118 -3.83 -19.53 10.02
C VAL A 118 -2.83 -19.54 11.18
N GLY A 119 -3.16 -18.81 12.24
CA GLY A 119 -2.41 -18.82 13.50
C GLY A 119 -1.03 -18.18 13.37
N ASN A 120 -0.01 -18.76 14.01
CA ASN A 120 1.35 -18.19 13.98
C ASN A 120 2.23 -18.79 12.87
N GLY A 121 1.65 -19.68 12.05
CA GLY A 121 2.34 -20.39 10.98
C GLY A 121 1.94 -19.87 9.61
N PHE A 122 2.61 -20.38 8.58
CA PHE A 122 2.31 -20.09 7.17
C PHE A 122 1.46 -21.22 6.55
N THR A 123 0.55 -21.80 7.33
CA THR A 123 -0.36 -22.85 6.85
C THR A 123 -1.51 -22.17 6.11
N PRO A 124 -1.63 -22.34 4.79
CA PRO A 124 -2.68 -21.66 4.03
C PRO A 124 -4.05 -22.26 4.31
N THR A 125 -5.05 -21.40 4.34
CA THR A 125 -6.47 -21.79 4.35
C THR A 125 -7.12 -21.46 3.01
N SER A 126 -8.19 -22.18 2.69
CA SER A 126 -9.09 -21.89 1.56
C SER A 126 -10.37 -21.20 2.01
N ASP A 127 -10.47 -20.86 3.29
CA ASP A 127 -11.72 -20.45 3.90
C ASP A 127 -12.15 -19.06 3.42
N VAL A 128 -13.46 -18.89 3.28
CA VAL A 128 -14.09 -17.67 2.82
C VAL A 128 -15.20 -17.35 3.81
N TYR A 129 -15.21 -16.10 4.27
CA TYR A 129 -16.24 -15.62 5.17
C TYR A 129 -16.83 -14.30 4.67
N GLU A 130 -18.12 -14.16 4.88
CA GLU A 130 -18.93 -13.00 4.62
C GLU A 130 -19.34 -12.37 5.95
N LEU A 131 -19.14 -11.06 6.13
CA LEU A 131 -19.55 -10.38 7.36
C LEU A 131 -21.00 -9.92 7.25
N ASN A 132 -21.86 -10.45 8.12
CA ASN A 132 -23.13 -9.80 8.44
C ASN A 132 -22.86 -8.62 9.39
N ARG A 133 -23.00 -7.40 8.85
CA ARG A 133 -22.73 -6.16 9.58
C ARG A 133 -23.83 -5.80 10.59
N GLU A 134 -25.03 -6.37 10.51
CA GLU A 134 -26.15 -6.07 11.43
C GLU A 134 -25.96 -6.73 12.79
N ASN A 135 -25.42 -7.96 12.81
CA ASN A 135 -25.19 -8.73 14.02
C ASN A 135 -23.71 -8.98 14.33
N ALA A 136 -22.79 -8.46 13.50
CA ALA A 136 -21.34 -8.62 13.62
C ALA A 136 -20.87 -10.08 13.59
N GLU A 137 -21.56 -10.94 12.82
CA GLU A 137 -21.21 -12.35 12.66
C GLU A 137 -20.63 -12.65 11.27
N TRP A 138 -19.65 -13.55 11.23
CA TRP A 138 -19.04 -14.03 10.00
C TRP A 138 -19.68 -15.35 9.57
N ASN A 139 -20.27 -15.36 8.39
CA ASN A 139 -20.87 -16.53 7.77
C ASN A 139 -19.88 -17.21 6.83
N ARG A 140 -19.76 -18.53 6.94
CA ARG A 140 -18.89 -19.32 6.07
C ARG A 140 -19.51 -19.44 4.67
N LYS A 141 -18.68 -19.30 3.64
CA LYS A 141 -19.06 -19.39 2.22
C LYS A 141 -18.34 -20.56 1.53
N ALA A 142 -18.56 -20.74 0.23
CA ALA A 142 -17.82 -21.71 -0.56
C ALA A 142 -16.31 -21.42 -0.51
N ASN A 143 -15.53 -22.45 -0.19
CA ASN A 143 -14.07 -22.33 -0.10
C ASN A 143 -13.45 -21.95 -1.44
N MET A 144 -12.35 -21.20 -1.39
CA MET A 144 -11.44 -21.05 -2.52
C MET A 144 -11.03 -22.44 -3.05
N PRO A 145 -10.97 -22.65 -4.38
CA PRO A 145 -10.50 -23.91 -4.94
C PRO A 145 -9.07 -24.27 -4.54
N THR A 146 -8.23 -23.25 -4.30
CA THR A 146 -6.83 -23.44 -3.87
C THR A 146 -6.55 -22.70 -2.55
N ALA A 147 -6.18 -23.41 -1.48
CA ALA A 147 -5.72 -22.78 -0.24
C ALA A 147 -4.40 -22.02 -0.46
N ARG A 148 -4.38 -20.72 -0.15
CA ARG A 148 -3.20 -19.84 -0.30
C ARG A 148 -3.33 -18.58 0.54
N GLY A 149 -2.18 -17.96 0.81
CA GLY A 149 -2.06 -16.60 1.35
C GLY A 149 -1.16 -15.75 0.47
N ALA A 150 -0.96 -14.49 0.87
CA ALA A 150 -0.12 -13.52 0.16
C ALA A 150 -0.56 -13.24 -1.30
N HIS A 151 -1.82 -13.53 -1.61
CA HIS A 151 -2.50 -13.19 -2.86
C HIS A 151 -3.12 -11.80 -2.78
N ALA A 152 -3.41 -11.22 -3.94
CA ALA A 152 -4.28 -10.04 -4.02
C ALA A 152 -5.75 -10.48 -4.12
N ALA A 153 -6.65 -9.71 -3.50
CA ALA A 153 -8.09 -9.83 -3.69
C ALA A 153 -8.65 -8.47 -4.12
N VAL A 154 -9.42 -8.43 -5.20
CA VAL A 154 -10.06 -7.21 -5.71
C VAL A 154 -11.48 -7.51 -6.19
N GLU A 155 -12.38 -6.55 -6.02
CA GLU A 155 -13.73 -6.63 -6.56
C GLU A 155 -13.81 -5.95 -7.93
N PHE A 156 -14.58 -6.55 -8.84
CA PHE A 156 -14.99 -5.95 -10.10
C PHE A 156 -16.35 -6.51 -10.53
N GLU A 157 -17.30 -5.64 -10.81
CA GLU A 157 -18.67 -5.97 -11.28
C GLU A 157 -19.40 -7.00 -10.38
N GLY A 158 -19.31 -6.82 -9.06
CA GLY A 158 -19.94 -7.66 -8.05
C GLY A 158 -19.23 -8.99 -7.82
N LYS A 159 -18.09 -9.24 -8.48
CA LYS A 159 -17.32 -10.49 -8.37
C LYS A 159 -15.95 -10.24 -7.76
N ILE A 160 -15.43 -11.21 -7.01
CA ILE A 160 -14.14 -11.07 -6.31
C ILE A 160 -13.09 -11.92 -7.01
N TYR A 161 -12.01 -11.29 -7.44
CA TYR A 161 -10.88 -11.94 -8.09
C TYR A 161 -9.76 -12.14 -7.09
N VAL A 162 -9.25 -13.37 -7.00
CA VAL A 162 -8.17 -13.77 -6.09
C VAL A 162 -6.97 -14.27 -6.90
N ILE A 163 -5.90 -13.48 -6.91
CA ILE A 163 -4.81 -13.58 -7.87
C ILE A 163 -3.45 -13.79 -7.18
N GLY A 164 -2.70 -14.77 -7.66
CA GLY A 164 -1.34 -15.08 -7.22
C GLY A 164 -1.30 -15.69 -5.82
N GLY A 165 -0.29 -15.35 -5.04
CA GLY A 165 -0.08 -15.84 -3.67
C GLY A 165 0.84 -17.06 -3.62
N ALA A 166 0.93 -17.68 -2.46
CA ALA A 166 1.79 -18.84 -2.23
C ALA A 166 1.06 -20.02 -1.59
N ASP A 167 1.44 -21.21 -2.02
CA ASP A 167 0.93 -22.47 -1.48
C ASP A 167 1.61 -22.86 -0.15
N ARG A 168 1.26 -24.05 0.37
CA ARG A 168 1.79 -24.58 1.65
C ARG A 168 3.30 -24.80 1.67
N PHE A 169 3.96 -24.79 0.52
CA PHE A 169 5.41 -24.94 0.39
C PHE A 169 6.10 -23.60 0.13
N GLY A 170 5.37 -22.48 0.18
CA GLY A 170 5.90 -21.16 -0.16
C GLY A 170 6.16 -20.97 -1.65
N ARG A 171 5.57 -21.80 -2.53
CA ARG A 171 5.74 -21.65 -3.98
C ARG A 171 4.78 -20.58 -4.47
N ALA A 172 5.33 -19.54 -5.11
CA ALA A 172 4.56 -18.50 -5.76
C ALA A 172 3.65 -19.08 -6.87
N LEU A 173 2.42 -18.60 -6.93
CA LEU A 173 1.36 -19.08 -7.82
C LEU A 173 1.03 -18.02 -8.87
N GLY A 174 0.64 -18.47 -10.06
CA GLY A 174 0.01 -17.64 -11.09
C GLY A 174 -1.50 -17.78 -11.11
N ILE A 175 -2.10 -18.44 -10.11
CA ILE A 175 -3.52 -18.80 -10.12
C ILE A 175 -4.39 -17.53 -10.09
N ASN A 176 -5.44 -17.54 -10.91
CA ASN A 176 -6.49 -16.52 -10.95
C ASN A 176 -7.83 -17.23 -10.80
N GLU A 177 -8.52 -16.99 -9.68
CA GLU A 177 -9.83 -17.58 -9.39
C GLU A 177 -10.80 -16.45 -9.08
N ARG A 178 -12.04 -16.58 -9.56
CA ARG A 178 -13.09 -15.59 -9.32
C ARG A 178 -14.23 -16.22 -8.53
N TYR A 179 -14.60 -15.55 -7.46
CA TYR A 179 -15.76 -15.85 -6.64
C TYR A 179 -16.96 -15.02 -7.09
N ASP A 180 -18.10 -15.68 -7.11
CA ASP A 180 -19.41 -15.08 -7.32
C ASP A 180 -20.20 -15.13 -6.01
N PRO A 181 -20.34 -14.00 -5.29
CA PRO A 181 -21.09 -13.96 -4.03
C PRO A 181 -22.58 -14.31 -4.16
N GLU A 182 -23.20 -14.02 -5.31
CA GLU A 182 -24.62 -14.24 -5.55
C GLU A 182 -24.94 -15.74 -5.64
N SER A 183 -24.10 -16.49 -6.35
CA SER A 183 -24.27 -17.94 -6.52
C SER A 183 -23.46 -18.77 -5.52
N ASP A 184 -22.61 -18.14 -4.71
CA ASP A 184 -21.63 -18.79 -3.83
C ASP A 184 -20.76 -19.82 -4.56
N THR A 185 -20.28 -19.46 -5.76
CA THR A 185 -19.47 -20.35 -6.60
C THR A 185 -18.15 -19.74 -7.04
N TRP A 186 -17.22 -20.62 -7.42
CA TRP A 186 -15.90 -20.25 -7.91
C TRP A 186 -15.69 -20.74 -9.34
N ILE A 187 -14.96 -19.94 -10.12
CA ILE A 187 -14.40 -20.37 -11.40
C ILE A 187 -12.90 -20.12 -11.46
N THR A 188 -12.17 -20.99 -12.16
CA THR A 188 -10.75 -20.79 -12.48
C THR A 188 -10.64 -20.05 -13.81
N LEU A 189 -9.82 -19.00 -13.82
CA LEU A 189 -9.60 -18.13 -14.97
C LEU A 189 -8.21 -18.36 -15.57
N THR A 190 -7.89 -17.65 -16.65
CA THR A 190 -6.55 -17.70 -17.24
C THR A 190 -5.53 -17.26 -16.18
N PRO A 191 -4.49 -18.07 -15.90
CA PRO A 191 -3.50 -17.74 -14.88
C PRO A 191 -2.65 -16.53 -15.28
N MET A 192 -2.20 -15.78 -14.28
CA MET A 192 -1.20 -14.72 -14.40
C MET A 192 0.09 -15.30 -15.01
N PRO A 193 0.68 -14.67 -16.05
CA PRO A 193 1.84 -15.21 -16.76
C PRO A 193 3.08 -15.39 -15.87
N THR A 194 3.27 -14.50 -14.91
CA THR A 194 4.38 -14.55 -13.96
C THR A 194 3.85 -14.94 -12.57
N PRO A 195 4.12 -16.17 -12.06
CA PRO A 195 3.74 -16.57 -10.70
C PRO A 195 4.41 -15.73 -9.61
N ARG A 196 3.63 -15.11 -8.71
CA ARG A 196 4.10 -14.15 -7.70
C ARG A 196 3.31 -14.26 -6.41
N GLU A 197 3.94 -13.99 -5.28
CA GLU A 197 3.32 -13.75 -3.96
C GLU A 197 3.67 -12.33 -3.44
N HIS A 198 2.99 -11.87 -2.38
CA HIS A 198 3.14 -10.52 -1.81
C HIS A 198 3.10 -9.42 -2.87
N LEU A 199 2.24 -9.61 -3.86
CA LEU A 199 1.89 -8.66 -4.91
C LEU A 199 0.72 -7.79 -4.47
N ALA A 200 0.48 -6.70 -5.20
CA ALA A 200 -0.71 -5.88 -5.03
C ALA A 200 -1.54 -5.87 -6.31
N ALA A 201 -2.83 -5.55 -6.20
CA ALA A 201 -3.70 -5.36 -7.34
C ALA A 201 -4.68 -4.22 -7.10
N ALA A 202 -5.09 -3.56 -8.18
CA ALA A 202 -6.16 -2.57 -8.16
C ALA A 202 -6.91 -2.59 -9.50
N VAL A 203 -8.16 -2.12 -9.48
CA VAL A 203 -9.00 -2.03 -10.67
C VAL A 203 -8.97 -0.59 -11.18
N ILE A 204 -8.70 -0.43 -12.48
CA ILE A 204 -8.82 0.84 -13.19
C ILE A 204 -9.72 0.60 -14.40
N ASP A 205 -10.81 1.35 -14.46
CA ASP A 205 -11.90 1.13 -15.41
C ASP A 205 -12.36 -0.34 -15.40
N THR A 206 -12.15 -1.06 -16.49
CA THR A 206 -12.56 -2.47 -16.66
C THR A 206 -11.40 -3.46 -16.55
N ILE A 207 -10.24 -3.02 -16.06
CA ILE A 207 -8.99 -3.78 -16.08
C ILE A 207 -8.45 -3.95 -14.67
N ILE A 208 -8.07 -5.19 -14.34
CA ILE A 208 -7.40 -5.52 -13.09
C ILE A 208 -5.89 -5.45 -13.32
N TYR A 209 -5.22 -4.52 -12.65
CA TYR A 209 -3.77 -4.38 -12.72
C TYR A 209 -3.12 -5.11 -11.54
N VAL A 210 -2.09 -5.92 -11.83
CA VAL A 210 -1.37 -6.71 -10.84
C VAL A 210 0.12 -6.39 -10.87
N VAL A 211 0.63 -5.90 -9.76
CA VAL A 211 1.91 -5.18 -9.69
C VAL A 211 2.84 -5.77 -8.63
N GLY A 212 4.13 -5.84 -8.98
CA GLY A 212 5.20 -6.20 -8.05
C GLY A 212 5.11 -7.64 -7.54
N GLY A 213 5.46 -7.86 -6.29
CA GLY A 213 5.52 -9.18 -5.67
C GLY A 213 6.88 -9.84 -5.81
N ARG A 214 6.97 -11.07 -5.31
CA ARG A 214 8.19 -11.86 -5.27
C ARG A 214 7.95 -13.33 -5.62
N SER A 215 9.03 -14.02 -5.92
CA SER A 215 9.04 -15.47 -6.13
C SER A 215 10.33 -16.05 -5.59
N ALA A 216 10.33 -17.35 -5.27
CA ALA A 216 11.55 -18.06 -4.94
C ALA A 216 12.20 -18.61 -6.21
N ASN A 217 13.45 -18.23 -6.49
CA ASN A 217 14.28 -18.80 -7.55
C ASN A 217 15.50 -19.47 -6.93
N SER A 218 15.60 -20.81 -7.09
CA SER A 218 16.69 -21.62 -6.52
C SER A 218 16.92 -21.40 -5.02
N GLY A 219 15.84 -21.15 -4.26
CA GLY A 219 15.88 -20.90 -2.81
C GLY A 219 16.12 -19.45 -2.39
N ASN A 220 16.37 -18.54 -3.34
CA ASN A 220 16.49 -17.10 -3.06
C ASN A 220 15.20 -16.37 -3.43
N LEU A 221 14.74 -15.48 -2.54
CA LEU A 221 13.65 -14.56 -2.85
C LEU A 221 14.11 -13.53 -3.90
N VAL A 222 13.32 -13.37 -4.95
CA VAL A 222 13.56 -12.42 -6.04
C VAL A 222 12.32 -11.56 -6.21
N ASN A 223 12.48 -10.25 -6.01
CA ASN A 223 11.43 -9.28 -6.29
C ASN A 223 11.20 -9.11 -7.79
N SER A 224 9.96 -8.83 -8.14
CA SER A 224 9.51 -8.58 -9.50
C SER A 224 9.13 -7.11 -9.67
N ALA A 225 9.45 -6.55 -10.84
CA ALA A 225 8.93 -5.25 -11.28
C ALA A 225 7.67 -5.40 -12.16
N ARG A 226 7.19 -6.62 -12.41
CA ARG A 226 6.14 -6.85 -13.41
C ARG A 226 4.86 -6.09 -13.11
N LEU A 227 4.31 -5.48 -14.15
CA LEU A 227 2.93 -5.01 -14.18
C LEU A 227 2.18 -5.81 -15.25
N GLU A 228 1.16 -6.55 -14.83
CA GLU A 228 0.35 -7.39 -15.70
C GLU A 228 -1.12 -6.96 -15.58
N ALA A 229 -1.76 -6.69 -16.70
CA ALA A 229 -3.13 -6.22 -16.79
C ALA A 229 -4.04 -7.37 -17.25
N TYR A 230 -5.01 -7.73 -16.43
CA TYR A 230 -6.01 -8.74 -16.74
C TYR A 230 -7.31 -8.08 -17.21
N SER A 231 -7.84 -8.56 -18.33
CA SER A 231 -9.16 -8.19 -18.83
C SER A 231 -10.17 -9.28 -18.50
N PRO A 232 -11.11 -9.03 -17.58
CA PRO A 232 -12.21 -9.94 -17.27
C PRO A 232 -13.04 -10.33 -18.49
N SER A 233 -13.33 -9.39 -19.38
CA SER A 233 -14.20 -9.61 -20.56
C SER A 233 -13.62 -10.59 -21.57
N THR A 234 -12.29 -10.65 -21.71
CA THR A 234 -11.61 -11.54 -22.65
C THR A 234 -10.89 -12.69 -21.95
N ASN A 235 -10.91 -12.72 -20.61
CA ASN A 235 -10.17 -13.66 -19.78
C ASN A 235 -8.69 -13.80 -20.22
N SER A 236 -8.03 -12.66 -20.45
CA SER A 236 -6.67 -12.62 -20.98
C SER A 236 -5.78 -11.59 -20.29
N TRP A 237 -4.48 -11.86 -20.26
CA TRP A 237 -3.47 -11.00 -19.68
C TRP A 237 -2.69 -10.24 -20.75
N THR A 238 -2.31 -9.00 -20.43
CA THR A 238 -1.38 -8.19 -21.23
C THR A 238 -0.30 -7.67 -20.30
N GLN A 239 0.97 -7.87 -20.67
CA GLN A 239 2.07 -7.25 -19.95
C GLN A 239 2.10 -5.74 -20.23
N ARG A 240 2.25 -4.93 -19.19
CA ARG A 240 2.42 -3.48 -19.28
C ARG A 240 3.87 -3.09 -19.00
N ARG A 241 4.15 -1.80 -18.97
CA ARG A 241 5.47 -1.30 -18.56
C ARG A 241 5.76 -1.76 -17.13
N ASP A 242 6.88 -2.44 -16.93
CA ASP A 242 7.35 -2.84 -15.61
C ASP A 242 7.61 -1.60 -14.73
N MET A 243 7.41 -1.74 -13.42
CA MET A 243 7.77 -0.74 -12.42
C MET A 243 9.26 -0.35 -12.53
N PRO A 244 9.62 0.90 -12.22
CA PRO A 244 11.02 1.32 -12.15
C PRO A 244 11.82 0.56 -11.07
N THR A 245 11.15 0.09 -10.02
CA THR A 245 11.76 -0.64 -8.90
C THR A 245 11.09 -2.00 -8.66
N SER A 246 11.89 -3.07 -8.56
CA SER A 246 11.40 -4.42 -8.26
C SER A 246 11.11 -4.57 -6.76
N ARG A 247 9.84 -4.76 -6.39
CA ARG A 247 9.39 -4.73 -5.00
C ARG A 247 8.41 -5.87 -4.70
N GLY A 248 8.57 -6.56 -3.57
CA GLY A 248 7.60 -7.49 -2.99
C GLY A 248 7.15 -6.99 -1.62
N GLY A 249 5.98 -7.41 -1.13
CA GLY A 249 5.41 -6.87 0.11
C GLY A 249 4.99 -5.41 0.01
N LEU A 250 4.81 -4.92 -1.23
CA LEU A 250 4.30 -3.59 -1.55
C LEU A 250 2.77 -3.55 -1.44
N ALA A 251 2.22 -2.35 -1.43
CA ALA A 251 0.78 -2.13 -1.62
C ALA A 251 0.53 -1.28 -2.86
N ALA A 252 -0.69 -1.37 -3.41
CA ALA A 252 -1.11 -0.52 -4.51
C ALA A 252 -2.58 -0.14 -4.38
N ALA A 253 -2.94 1.01 -4.94
CA ALA A 253 -4.30 1.51 -5.00
C ALA A 253 -4.55 2.20 -6.34
N ALA A 254 -5.80 2.19 -6.78
CA ALA A 254 -6.25 2.99 -7.92
C ALA A 254 -6.88 4.28 -7.43
N LEU A 255 -6.50 5.41 -8.04
CA LEU A 255 -7.11 6.72 -7.78
C LEU A 255 -7.01 7.57 -9.04
N HIS A 256 -8.09 8.26 -9.40
CA HIS A 256 -8.17 9.13 -10.60
C HIS A 256 -7.69 8.44 -11.90
N GLY A 257 -8.04 7.16 -12.10
CA GLY A 257 -7.66 6.42 -13.31
C GLY A 257 -6.19 5.98 -13.37
N LYS A 258 -5.42 6.15 -12.28
CA LYS A 258 -4.01 5.78 -12.20
C LYS A 258 -3.76 4.76 -11.11
N LEU A 259 -2.66 4.01 -11.24
CA LEU A 259 -2.21 3.04 -10.25
C LEU A 259 -1.05 3.63 -9.46
N TYR A 260 -1.12 3.57 -8.14
CA TYR A 260 -0.04 4.01 -7.25
C TYR A 260 0.53 2.81 -6.51
N ALA A 261 1.86 2.69 -6.45
CA ALA A 261 2.57 1.58 -5.82
C ALA A 261 3.52 2.07 -4.72
N PHE A 262 3.34 1.55 -3.51
CA PHE A 262 3.95 2.04 -2.28
C PHE A 262 4.82 0.99 -1.60
N GLY A 263 5.98 1.41 -1.11
CA GLY A 263 6.80 0.63 -0.19
C GLY A 263 7.21 -0.74 -0.72
N GLY A 264 7.35 -1.71 0.19
CA GLY A 264 7.82 -3.06 -0.08
C GLY A 264 9.13 -3.40 0.62
N GLU A 265 9.71 -4.56 0.32
CA GLU A 265 10.90 -5.11 0.97
C GLU A 265 11.84 -5.83 -0.03
N PHE A 266 13.16 -5.55 0.03
CA PHE A 266 14.33 -6.43 -0.15
C PHE A 266 15.59 -5.63 -0.61
N PRO A 267 16.77 -5.79 0.01
CA PRO A 267 17.05 -6.48 1.28
C PRO A 267 16.64 -5.64 2.51
N GLY A 268 16.17 -4.41 2.29
CA GLY A 268 15.57 -3.51 3.28
C GLY A 268 14.19 -3.03 2.82
N VAL A 269 13.59 -2.11 3.56
CA VAL A 269 12.29 -1.51 3.19
C VAL A 269 12.46 -0.39 2.17
N PHE A 270 11.43 -0.19 1.34
CA PHE A 270 11.39 0.82 0.28
C PHE A 270 10.62 2.08 0.74
N ILE A 271 11.06 3.26 0.28
CA ILE A 271 10.35 4.55 0.43
C ILE A 271 9.50 4.89 -0.80
N GLU A 272 9.58 4.07 -1.84
CA GLU A 272 9.12 4.39 -3.18
C GLU A 272 7.61 4.56 -3.23
N ASN A 273 7.20 5.69 -3.82
CA ASN A 273 5.86 6.03 -4.24
C ASN A 273 5.92 6.28 -5.76
N GLU A 274 5.30 5.39 -6.53
CA GLU A 274 5.38 5.40 -7.99
C GLU A 274 3.98 5.33 -8.59
N GLU A 275 3.71 6.18 -9.57
CA GLU A 275 2.43 6.23 -10.28
C GLU A 275 2.61 5.65 -11.69
N TYR A 276 1.68 4.79 -12.09
CA TYR A 276 1.51 4.32 -13.45
C TYR A 276 0.28 4.93 -14.07
N ASP A 277 0.47 5.47 -15.26
CA ASP A 277 -0.58 6.02 -16.11
C ASP A 277 -0.89 5.03 -17.26
N PRO A 278 -2.09 4.41 -17.26
CA PRO A 278 -2.49 3.48 -18.30
C PRO A 278 -2.57 4.07 -19.71
N ALA A 279 -2.84 5.38 -19.84
CA ALA A 279 -3.01 6.04 -21.14
C ALA A 279 -1.65 6.22 -21.84
N THR A 280 -0.59 6.47 -21.07
CA THR A 280 0.77 6.63 -21.61
C THR A 280 1.63 5.38 -21.46
N ASN A 281 1.17 4.37 -20.71
CA ASN A 281 1.93 3.17 -20.36
C ASN A 281 3.31 3.52 -19.76
N ALA A 282 3.32 4.52 -18.89
CA ALA A 282 4.54 5.07 -18.29
C ALA A 282 4.40 5.16 -16.78
N TRP A 283 5.56 5.07 -16.11
CA TRP A 283 5.69 5.27 -14.68
C TRP A 283 6.37 6.62 -14.41
N ARG A 284 5.96 7.29 -13.33
CA ARG A 284 6.70 8.41 -12.75
C ARG A 284 6.92 8.20 -11.25
N LYS A 285 7.99 8.79 -10.72
CA LYS A 285 8.25 8.84 -9.28
C LYS A 285 7.53 10.04 -8.69
N LEU A 286 6.98 9.85 -7.50
CA LEU A 286 6.29 10.88 -6.71
C LEU A 286 7.05 11.15 -5.42
N VAL A 287 6.54 12.07 -4.58
CA VAL A 287 7.12 12.32 -3.27
C VAL A 287 7.18 11.00 -2.47
N PRO A 288 8.37 10.60 -1.99
CA PRO A 288 8.55 9.31 -1.32
C PRO A 288 7.75 9.23 -0.02
N MET A 289 7.44 8.01 0.40
CA MET A 289 6.82 7.75 1.70
C MET A 289 7.70 8.34 2.83
N PRO A 290 7.12 9.07 3.81
CA PRO A 290 7.88 9.59 4.95
C PRO A 290 8.47 8.46 5.79
N THR A 291 7.72 7.37 5.96
CA THR A 291 8.15 6.17 6.66
C THR A 291 8.29 4.99 5.68
N PRO A 292 9.50 4.49 5.36
CA PRO A 292 9.66 3.30 4.53
C PRO A 292 9.10 2.04 5.20
N ARG A 293 8.22 1.31 4.50
CA ARG A 293 7.46 0.20 5.07
C ARG A 293 7.14 -0.90 4.05
N HIS A 294 6.94 -2.12 4.55
CA HIS A 294 6.42 -3.27 3.79
C HIS A 294 5.23 -3.91 4.50
N GLY A 295 4.53 -4.82 3.83
CA GLY A 295 3.35 -5.49 4.38
C GLY A 295 2.26 -4.48 4.77
N ILE A 296 2.19 -3.37 4.04
CA ILE A 296 1.29 -2.22 4.26
C ILE A 296 -0.05 -2.44 3.57
N GLY A 297 -1.09 -1.73 4.02
CA GLY A 297 -2.33 -1.55 3.27
C GLY A 297 -2.31 -0.21 2.52
N ALA A 298 -2.96 -0.12 1.35
CA ALA A 298 -3.10 1.10 0.56
C ALA A 298 -4.56 1.30 0.10
N ALA A 299 -5.29 2.18 0.75
CA ALA A 299 -6.73 2.37 0.57
C ALA A 299 -7.05 3.74 -0.01
N ALA A 300 -7.63 3.79 -1.21
CA ALA A 300 -8.06 5.03 -1.85
C ALA A 300 -9.46 5.43 -1.36
N VAL A 301 -9.58 6.57 -0.69
CA VAL A 301 -10.84 7.13 -0.18
C VAL A 301 -10.71 8.65 -0.02
N ASN A 302 -11.79 9.38 -0.31
CA ASN A 302 -11.85 10.84 -0.20
C ASN A 302 -10.72 11.58 -0.97
N GLY A 303 -10.34 11.08 -2.14
CA GLY A 303 -9.30 11.69 -2.98
C GLY A 303 -7.87 11.50 -2.46
N LYS A 304 -7.66 10.69 -1.43
CA LYS A 304 -6.35 10.36 -0.85
C LYS A 304 -6.13 8.84 -0.86
N ILE A 305 -4.87 8.42 -0.70
CA ILE A 305 -4.50 7.02 -0.52
C ILE A 305 -3.87 6.85 0.85
N PHE A 306 -4.59 6.19 1.77
CA PHE A 306 -4.11 5.89 3.11
C PHE A 306 -3.22 4.66 3.09
N VAL A 307 -1.99 4.82 3.59
CA VAL A 307 -0.96 3.79 3.73
C VAL A 307 -0.77 3.42 5.19
N ILE A 308 -1.30 2.25 5.55
CA ILE A 308 -1.59 1.87 6.94
C ILE A 308 -0.70 0.71 7.40
N GLY A 309 -0.18 0.84 8.63
CA GLY A 309 0.53 -0.21 9.36
C GLY A 309 1.82 -0.64 8.66
N GLY A 310 2.09 -1.94 8.62
CA GLY A 310 3.27 -2.51 7.99
C GLY A 310 4.48 -2.62 8.91
N GLY A 311 5.64 -2.88 8.32
CA GLY A 311 6.92 -3.04 9.02
C GLY A 311 7.98 -2.06 8.54
N PRO A 312 8.60 -1.26 9.43
CA PRO A 312 9.62 -0.27 9.06
C PRO A 312 11.03 -0.85 8.89
N ASN A 313 11.17 -2.16 9.08
CA ASN A 313 12.40 -2.92 8.86
C ASN A 313 12.03 -4.24 8.18
N ALA A 314 12.95 -4.80 7.42
CA ALA A 314 12.79 -6.13 6.83
C ALA A 314 12.45 -7.20 7.90
N GLY A 315 11.65 -8.19 7.52
CA GLY A 315 11.20 -9.27 8.41
C GLY A 315 9.85 -8.99 9.08
N PHE A 316 9.82 -8.99 10.42
CA PHE A 316 8.57 -8.88 11.20
C PHE A 316 8.49 -7.60 12.02
N GLY A 317 9.20 -6.53 11.67
CA GLY A 317 8.99 -5.24 12.34
C GLY A 317 7.54 -4.80 12.19
N THR A 318 6.95 -4.13 13.17
CA THR A 318 5.59 -3.57 13.02
C THR A 318 5.53 -2.12 13.45
N THR A 319 4.60 -1.37 12.85
CA THR A 319 4.33 0.02 13.18
C THR A 319 2.84 0.30 13.20
N GLU A 320 2.47 1.38 13.89
CA GLU A 320 1.12 1.93 13.95
C GLU A 320 0.89 3.08 12.95
N VAL A 321 1.89 3.41 12.14
CA VAL A 321 1.84 4.56 11.22
C VAL A 321 0.66 4.47 10.25
N ASN A 322 -0.09 5.56 10.18
CA ASN A 322 -1.14 5.83 9.20
C ASN A 322 -0.79 7.15 8.51
N GLU A 323 -0.41 7.08 7.24
CA GLU A 323 -0.04 8.25 6.43
C GLU A 323 -0.89 8.22 5.16
N ALA A 324 -1.39 9.37 4.70
CA ALA A 324 -2.11 9.44 3.42
C ALA A 324 -1.35 10.26 2.40
N PHE A 325 -1.33 9.78 1.17
CA PHE A 325 -0.80 10.49 0.02
C PHE A 325 -1.94 11.17 -0.74
N SER A 326 -1.77 12.46 -1.03
CA SER A 326 -2.64 13.18 -1.98
C SER A 326 -1.86 13.33 -3.29
N PRO A 327 -2.30 12.69 -4.38
CA PRO A 327 -1.68 12.89 -5.67
C PRO A 327 -1.77 14.35 -6.14
N PRO A 328 -0.86 14.81 -7.01
CA PRO A 328 -0.99 16.11 -7.62
C PRO A 328 -2.28 16.17 -8.46
N PRO A 329 -2.88 17.37 -8.64
CA PRO A 329 -3.99 17.53 -9.56
C PRO A 329 -3.60 17.13 -10.98
N ASP A 330 -4.54 16.52 -11.72
CA ASP A 330 -4.38 16.13 -13.12
C ASP A 330 -4.27 17.33 -14.07
#